data_AF-A0A914TD07-F1
#
_entry.id   AF-A0A914TD07-F1
#
_cell.length_a   1.000
_cell.length_b   1.000
_cell.length_c   1.000
_cell.angle_alpha   90.00
_cell.angle_beta   90.00
_cell.angle_gamma   90.00
#
_symmetry.space_group_name_H-M   'P 1'
#
loop_
_entity.id
_entity.type
_entity.pdbx_description
1 polymer ?
#
loop_
_entity_poly.entity_id
_entity_poly.type
_entity_poly.pdbx_seq_one_letter_code
_entity_poly.pdbx_strand_id
1 'polypeptide(L)'
;MWSIKLVVVVLLSLNFVNEIFATFPILNSFPSNHIPVKDYKRKPTDPKTPSNPIVLVPGDGGSRLDANLTGKPYVVHYACSKTTKDYFDLWLNLETLIPVAIDCWADNMRLVFNETTKRSEHAPGVDIRIPGFGGTESVEWLDPSRASQVSSS
;
A
#
# COMPACT_ATOMS: atom_id res chain seq x y z
N MET A 1 -13.24 21.21 -1.41
CA MET A 1 -12.57 21.44 -2.70
C MET A 1 -11.11 20.97 -2.64
N TRP A 2 -10.89 19.67 -2.36
CA TRP A 2 -9.55 19.05 -2.26
C TRP A 2 -9.50 17.61 -2.83
N SER A 3 -10.57 17.07 -3.41
CA SER A 3 -10.62 15.64 -3.83
C SER A 3 -10.32 15.36 -5.31
N ILE A 4 -9.96 16.37 -6.11
CA ILE A 4 -9.65 16.15 -7.54
C ILE A 4 -8.14 16.09 -7.79
N LYS A 5 -7.30 16.55 -6.85
CA LYS A 5 -5.85 16.57 -7.01
C LYS A 5 -5.16 15.21 -6.83
N LEU A 6 -5.80 14.23 -6.17
CA LEU A 6 -5.17 12.94 -5.90
C LEU A 6 -5.19 12.00 -7.12
N VAL A 7 -6.25 12.07 -7.95
CA VAL A 7 -6.44 11.16 -9.09
C VAL A 7 -5.48 11.47 -10.25
N VAL A 8 -5.05 12.73 -10.38
CA VAL A 8 -4.12 13.15 -11.45
C VAL A 8 -2.69 12.65 -11.20
N VAL A 9 -2.30 12.40 -9.95
CA VAL A 9 -0.93 11.93 -9.63
C VAL A 9 -0.70 10.49 -10.09
N VAL A 10 -1.75 9.66 -10.14
CA VAL A 10 -1.62 8.23 -10.45
C VAL A 10 -1.68 7.93 -11.96
N LEU A 11 -2.28 8.80 -12.79
CA LEU A 11 -2.51 8.53 -14.22
C LEU A 11 -1.45 9.08 -15.19
N LEU A 12 -0.34 9.65 -14.70
CA LEU A 12 0.77 10.11 -15.57
C LEU A 12 1.96 9.13 -15.66
N SER A 13 1.91 7.97 -15.02
CA SER A 13 3.11 7.13 -14.82
C SER A 13 3.33 6.00 -15.83
N LEU A 14 3.34 6.30 -17.13
CA LEU A 14 4.11 5.45 -18.06
C LEU A 14 5.08 6.22 -18.97
N ASN A 15 4.99 7.55 -19.05
CA ASN A 15 6.04 8.41 -19.62
C ASN A 15 6.65 9.38 -18.60
N PHE A 16 6.20 9.37 -17.35
CA PHE A 16 6.60 10.35 -16.33
C PHE A 16 7.47 9.74 -15.20
N VAL A 17 8.08 8.58 -15.40
CA VAL A 17 9.11 8.11 -14.45
C VAL A 17 10.41 8.92 -14.63
N ASN A 18 10.70 9.42 -15.83
CA ASN A 18 11.89 10.23 -16.10
C ASN A 18 11.77 11.72 -15.72
N GLU A 19 10.56 12.28 -15.56
CA GLU A 19 10.39 13.71 -15.21
C GLU A 19 10.09 13.98 -13.72
N ILE A 20 9.66 12.98 -12.93
CA ILE A 20 9.49 13.16 -11.47
C ILE A 20 10.84 13.35 -10.78
N PHE A 21 11.91 12.71 -11.26
CA PHE A 21 13.26 12.95 -10.73
C PHE A 21 13.76 14.39 -10.96
N ALA A 22 13.21 15.11 -11.94
CA ALA A 22 13.68 16.45 -12.32
C ALA A 22 12.84 17.61 -11.75
N THR A 23 11.60 17.38 -11.30
CA THR A 23 10.67 18.49 -10.95
C THR A 23 10.17 18.52 -9.50
N PHE A 24 10.54 17.52 -8.66
CA PHE A 24 10.32 17.59 -7.21
C PHE A 24 11.65 17.72 -6.45
N PRO A 25 12.23 18.94 -6.33
CA PRO A 25 13.37 19.18 -5.44
C PRO A 25 13.03 18.96 -3.95
N ILE A 26 11.75 18.72 -3.62
CA ILE A 26 11.26 18.47 -2.26
C ILE A 26 11.49 17.01 -1.81
N LEU A 27 11.61 16.04 -2.72
CA LEU A 27 11.86 14.64 -2.32
C LEU A 27 13.34 14.42 -1.93
N ASN A 28 14.26 15.18 -2.52
CA ASN A 28 15.68 15.16 -2.17
C ASN A 28 16.01 15.91 -0.87
N SER A 29 15.02 16.56 -0.25
CA SER A 29 15.18 17.32 1.00
C SER A 29 14.55 16.63 2.21
N PHE A 30 14.13 15.37 2.09
CA PHE A 30 14.04 14.51 3.28
C PHE A 30 15.44 14.01 3.60
N PRO A 31 16.12 14.56 4.62
CA PRO A 31 17.31 13.91 5.11
C PRO A 31 16.89 12.52 5.57
N SER A 32 17.39 11.47 4.90
CA SER A 32 17.40 10.13 5.49
C SER A 32 18.43 10.15 6.62
N ASN A 33 18.08 10.87 7.70
CA ASN A 33 18.73 10.70 8.98
C ASN A 33 18.30 9.32 9.45
N HIS A 34 19.06 8.30 9.06
CA HIS A 34 18.97 6.97 9.64
C HIS A 34 19.33 7.10 11.12
N ILE A 35 18.36 7.48 11.93
CA ILE A 35 18.43 7.28 13.37
C ILE A 35 18.39 5.76 13.51
N PRO A 36 19.45 5.11 14.02
CA PRO A 36 19.40 3.68 14.26
C PRO A 36 18.26 3.44 15.25
N VAL A 37 17.25 2.71 14.80
CA VAL A 37 16.18 2.24 15.67
C VAL A 37 16.84 1.33 16.70
N LYS A 38 16.94 1.78 17.94
CA LYS A 38 17.45 0.94 19.03
C LYS A 38 16.33 0.01 19.45
N ASP A 39 16.54 -1.29 19.28
CA ASP A 39 15.62 -2.28 19.81
C ASP A 39 15.39 -2.06 21.29
N TYR A 40 14.12 -1.95 21.68
CA TYR A 40 13.77 -1.90 23.09
C TYR A 40 14.13 -3.22 23.76
N LYS A 41 15.11 -3.17 24.68
CA LYS A 41 15.46 -4.28 25.56
C LYS A 41 14.70 -4.12 26.87
N ARG A 42 13.80 -5.07 27.18
CA ARG A 42 13.10 -5.10 28.47
C ARG A 42 14.10 -5.10 29.62
N LYS A 43 13.91 -4.18 30.56
CA LYS A 43 14.61 -4.12 31.84
C LYS A 43 13.86 -4.93 32.90
N PRO A 44 14.55 -5.42 33.94
CA PRO A 44 13.89 -6.12 35.04
C PRO A 44 12.84 -5.29 35.80
N THR A 45 12.96 -3.95 35.75
CA THR A 45 12.05 -2.98 36.38
C THR A 45 10.78 -2.72 35.57
N ASP A 46 10.71 -3.21 34.33
CA ASP A 46 9.59 -2.88 33.45
C ASP A 46 8.33 -3.67 33.86
N PRO A 47 7.14 -3.05 33.79
CA PRO A 47 5.90 -3.71 34.14
C PRO A 47 5.72 -5.00 33.34
N LYS A 48 5.46 -6.11 34.05
CA LYS A 48 5.19 -7.40 33.40
C LYS A 48 3.77 -7.49 32.82
N THR A 49 2.85 -6.70 33.35
CA THR A 49 1.46 -6.61 32.91
C THR A 49 1.22 -5.29 32.19
N PRO A 50 0.60 -5.28 31.00
CA PRO A 50 0.19 -4.06 30.33
C PRO A 50 -0.76 -3.27 31.24
N SER A 51 -0.42 -2.02 31.57
CA SER A 51 -1.25 -1.16 32.42
C SER A 51 -2.21 -0.29 31.62
N ASN A 52 -1.82 0.07 30.39
CA ASN A 52 -2.59 0.95 29.51
C ASN A 52 -2.77 0.27 28.14
N PRO A 53 -4.00 0.21 27.60
CA PRO A 53 -4.19 -0.28 26.24
C PRO A 53 -3.54 0.68 25.24
N ILE A 54 -2.87 0.12 24.23
CA ILE A 54 -2.25 0.87 23.14
C ILE A 54 -2.97 0.47 21.85
N VAL A 55 -3.38 1.47 21.07
CA VAL A 55 -3.94 1.28 19.73
C VAL A 55 -2.94 1.80 18.73
N LEU A 56 -2.55 0.97 17.77
CA LEU A 56 -1.66 1.34 16.67
C LEU A 56 -2.52 1.79 15.49
N VAL A 57 -2.28 3.01 15.00
CA VAL A 57 -2.91 3.54 13.79
C VAL A 57 -1.80 3.77 12.77
N PRO A 58 -1.68 2.94 11.71
CA PRO A 58 -0.66 3.09 10.70
C PRO A 58 -0.90 4.34 9.84
N GLY A 59 0.17 4.83 9.21
CA GLY A 59 0.08 5.85 8.17
C GLY A 59 -0.35 5.29 6.82
N ASP A 60 -0.31 6.14 5.79
CA ASP A 60 -0.59 5.73 4.41
C ASP A 60 0.42 4.67 3.92
N GLY A 61 -0.08 3.61 3.28
CA GLY A 61 0.71 2.42 2.93
C GLY A 61 1.25 1.62 4.11
N GLY A 62 0.92 1.98 5.36
CA GLY A 62 1.46 1.38 6.58
C GLY A 62 0.72 0.12 7.08
N SER A 63 -0.21 -0.42 6.30
CA SER A 63 -0.89 -1.68 6.59
C SER A 63 -1.14 -2.48 5.32
N ARG A 64 -1.17 -3.80 5.45
CA ARG A 64 -1.54 -4.69 4.34
C ARG A 64 -2.94 -4.43 3.79
N LEU A 65 -3.11 -4.77 2.52
CA LEU A 65 -4.41 -4.81 1.83
C LEU A 65 -4.53 -6.11 1.04
N ASP A 66 -5.70 -6.73 1.14
CA ASP A 66 -6.06 -7.88 0.31
C ASP A 66 -7.05 -7.46 -0.76
N ALA A 67 -7.01 -8.10 -1.92
CA ALA A 67 -8.04 -7.94 -2.94
C ALA A 67 -8.52 -9.26 -3.53
N ASN A 68 -9.75 -9.24 -4.06
CA ASN A 68 -10.33 -10.31 -4.86
C ASN A 68 -10.89 -9.71 -6.17
N LEU A 69 -10.53 -10.30 -7.30
CA LEU A 69 -11.07 -9.90 -8.60
C LEU A 69 -12.33 -10.72 -8.87
N THR A 70 -13.49 -10.09 -8.78
CA THR A 70 -14.80 -10.73 -8.95
C THR A 70 -15.25 -10.77 -10.41
N GLY A 71 -14.57 -10.05 -11.30
CA GLY A 71 -14.86 -10.03 -12.73
C GLY A 71 -14.64 -8.66 -13.35
N LYS A 72 -13.38 -8.29 -13.58
CA LYS A 72 -13.04 -7.02 -14.24
C LYS A 72 -13.58 -7.00 -15.69
N PRO A 73 -14.35 -5.97 -16.10
CA PRO A 73 -14.90 -5.92 -17.45
C PRO A 73 -13.79 -5.78 -18.51
N TYR A 74 -12.79 -4.96 -18.24
CA TYR A 74 -11.61 -4.74 -19.06
C TYR A 74 -10.34 -4.79 -18.21
N VAL A 75 -9.20 -4.95 -18.89
CA VAL A 75 -7.87 -4.92 -18.27
C VAL A 75 -6.95 -4.06 -19.12
N VAL A 76 -5.98 -3.42 -18.48
CA VAL A 76 -5.03 -2.51 -19.14
C VAL A 76 -3.98 -3.23 -19.98
N HIS A 77 -3.66 -4.48 -19.63
CA HIS A 77 -2.65 -5.29 -20.30
C HIS A 77 -3.09 -6.76 -20.35
N TYR A 78 -2.62 -7.52 -21.35
CA TYR A 78 -3.00 -8.93 -21.53
C TYR A 78 -2.54 -9.83 -20.38
N ALA A 79 -1.51 -9.41 -19.64
CA ALA A 79 -0.98 -10.12 -18.48
C ALA A 79 -1.84 -9.95 -17.21
N CYS A 80 -2.80 -9.02 -17.21
CA CYS A 80 -3.62 -8.77 -16.02
C CYS A 80 -4.80 -9.75 -15.94
N SER A 81 -5.04 -10.26 -14.73
CA SER A 81 -6.17 -11.14 -14.46
C SER A 81 -7.49 -10.36 -14.37
N LYS A 82 -8.57 -10.98 -14.83
CA LYS A 82 -9.94 -10.46 -14.65
C LYS A 82 -10.64 -11.02 -13.41
N THR A 83 -10.25 -12.21 -12.99
CA THR A 83 -10.84 -12.92 -11.86
C THR A 83 -9.76 -13.59 -11.02
N THR A 84 -10.01 -13.75 -9.73
CA THR A 84 -9.20 -14.57 -8.83
C THR A 84 -10.09 -15.52 -8.06
N LYS A 85 -9.54 -16.67 -7.64
CA LYS A 85 -10.29 -17.65 -6.86
C LYS A 85 -10.47 -17.18 -5.41
N ASP A 86 -9.38 -16.70 -4.83
CA ASP A 86 -9.28 -16.28 -3.44
C ASP A 86 -8.78 -14.83 -3.37
N TYR A 87 -8.77 -14.28 -2.15
CA TYR A 87 -8.09 -13.01 -1.90
C TYR A 87 -6.58 -13.18 -2.01
N PHE A 88 -5.91 -12.18 -2.58
CA PHE A 88 -4.46 -12.10 -2.69
C PHE A 88 -3.94 -10.81 -2.07
N ASP A 89 -2.66 -10.79 -1.72
CA ASP A 89 -1.99 -9.60 -1.18
C ASP A 89 -1.87 -8.52 -2.26
N LEU A 90 -2.70 -7.48 -2.15
CA LEU A 90 -2.67 -6.31 -3.03
C LEU A 90 -1.56 -5.34 -2.60
N TRP A 91 -1.28 -5.26 -1.29
CA TRP A 91 -0.23 -4.44 -0.74
C TRP A 91 0.33 -5.05 0.56
N LEU A 92 1.64 -5.20 0.76
CA LEU A 92 2.74 -4.99 -0.20
C LEU A 92 3.09 -6.33 -0.87
N ASN A 93 3.17 -6.34 -2.20
CA ASN A 93 3.65 -7.49 -2.95
C ASN A 93 4.69 -7.04 -4.00
N LEU A 94 5.97 -7.37 -3.79
CA LEU A 94 7.07 -6.94 -4.64
C LEU A 94 6.98 -7.45 -6.08
N GLU A 95 6.38 -8.62 -6.31
CA GLU A 95 6.19 -9.17 -7.66
C GLU A 95 5.20 -8.34 -8.48
N THR A 96 4.27 -7.64 -7.81
CA THR A 96 3.31 -6.77 -8.48
C THR A 96 3.88 -5.39 -8.84
N LEU A 97 5.10 -5.08 -8.39
CA LEU A 97 5.76 -3.78 -8.61
C LEU A 97 6.80 -3.80 -9.75
N ILE A 98 7.03 -4.94 -10.39
CA ILE A 98 7.93 -5.05 -11.55
C ILE A 98 7.28 -4.49 -12.82
N PRO A 99 8.06 -4.18 -13.88
CA PRO A 99 7.51 -3.70 -15.15
C PRO A 99 6.42 -4.64 -15.68
N VAL A 100 5.40 -4.07 -16.34
CA VAL A 100 4.16 -4.75 -16.79
C VAL A 100 3.20 -5.13 -15.66
N ALA A 101 3.69 -5.68 -14.54
CA ALA A 101 2.83 -6.04 -13.41
C ALA A 101 2.29 -4.80 -12.66
N ILE A 102 3.11 -3.74 -12.60
CA ILE A 102 2.75 -2.47 -11.95
C ILE A 102 1.48 -1.84 -12.55
N ASP A 103 1.25 -2.02 -13.85
CA ASP A 103 0.05 -1.50 -14.52
C ASP A 103 -1.22 -2.24 -14.06
N CYS A 104 -1.10 -3.57 -13.90
CA CYS A 104 -2.18 -4.38 -13.33
C CYS A 104 -2.47 -4.00 -11.88
N TRP A 105 -1.41 -3.79 -11.09
CA TRP A 105 -1.53 -3.35 -9.70
C TRP A 105 -2.22 -1.98 -9.61
N ALA A 106 -1.78 -0.99 -10.39
CA ALA A 106 -2.38 0.34 -10.42
C ALA A 106 -3.87 0.30 -10.82
N ASP A 107 -4.24 -0.51 -11.82
CA ASP A 107 -5.64 -0.69 -12.24
C ASP A 107 -6.50 -1.46 -11.23
N ASN A 108 -5.90 -2.23 -10.33
CA ASN A 108 -6.60 -2.89 -9.21
C ASN A 108 -6.74 -1.96 -8.00
N MET A 109 -5.69 -1.19 -7.69
CA MET A 109 -5.60 -0.32 -6.51
C MET A 109 -6.35 1.02 -6.68
N ARG A 110 -6.61 1.43 -7.92
CA ARG A 110 -7.28 2.71 -8.19
C ARG A 110 -8.69 2.78 -7.57
N LEU A 111 -9.04 4.00 -7.18
CA LEU A 111 -10.40 4.35 -6.77
C LEU A 111 -11.14 5.06 -7.89
N VAL A 112 -12.43 4.79 -8.02
CA VAL A 112 -13.35 5.50 -8.92
C VAL A 112 -14.16 6.48 -8.08
N PHE A 113 -14.07 7.77 -8.40
CA PHE A 113 -14.84 8.78 -7.70
C PHE A 113 -16.23 8.93 -8.33
N ASN A 114 -17.27 8.74 -7.53
CA ASN A 114 -18.65 8.96 -7.93
C ASN A 114 -19.04 10.40 -7.60
N GLU A 115 -19.19 11.24 -8.63
CA GLU A 115 -19.49 12.66 -8.46
C GLU A 115 -20.89 12.93 -7.89
N THR A 116 -21.82 11.99 -8.02
CA THR A 116 -23.19 12.15 -7.52
C THR A 116 -23.24 11.85 -6.02
N THR A 117 -22.66 10.73 -5.59
CA THR A 117 -22.64 10.33 -4.17
C THR A 117 -21.52 10.99 -3.37
N LYS A 118 -20.55 11.61 -4.05
CA LYS A 118 -19.32 12.18 -3.48
C LYS A 118 -18.48 11.15 -2.71
N ARG A 119 -18.53 9.89 -3.13
CA ARG A 119 -17.79 8.77 -2.53
C ARG A 119 -16.83 8.17 -3.53
N SER A 120 -15.75 7.60 -3.00
CA SER A 120 -14.82 6.77 -3.75
C SER A 120 -15.24 5.32 -3.63
N GLU A 121 -15.24 4.61 -4.74
CA GLU A 121 -15.55 3.19 -4.86
C GLU A 121 -14.33 2.45 -5.41
N HIS A 122 -14.25 1.14 -5.18
CA HIS A 122 -13.20 0.31 -5.76
C HIS A 122 -13.31 0.28 -7.29
N ALA A 123 -12.24 -0.14 -7.96
CA ALA A 123 -12.29 -0.38 -9.40
C ALA A 123 -13.36 -1.44 -9.73
N PRO A 124 -14.04 -1.35 -10.89
CA PRO A 124 -15.09 -2.30 -11.26
C PRO A 124 -14.58 -3.75 -11.27
N GLY A 125 -15.27 -4.63 -10.55
CA GLY A 125 -14.89 -6.04 -10.43
C GLY A 125 -13.72 -6.29 -9.48
N VAL A 126 -13.39 -5.33 -8.61
CA VAL A 126 -12.38 -5.46 -7.56
C VAL A 126 -13.03 -5.26 -6.20
N ASP A 127 -12.81 -6.22 -5.30
CA ASP A 127 -13.16 -6.10 -3.89
C ASP A 127 -11.87 -6.01 -3.06
N ILE A 128 -11.80 -5.06 -2.12
CA ILE A 128 -10.62 -4.82 -1.28
C ILE A 128 -11.03 -4.92 0.19
N ARG A 129 -10.21 -5.60 1.00
CA ARG A 129 -10.43 -5.73 2.45
C ARG A 129 -9.16 -5.44 3.24
N ILE A 130 -9.35 -5.12 4.52
CA ILE A 130 -8.26 -4.93 5.48
C ILE A 130 -8.04 -6.24 6.26
N PRO A 131 -6.93 -6.96 6.06
CA PRO A 131 -6.62 -8.15 6.83
C PRO A 131 -6.11 -7.80 8.24
N GLY A 132 -6.30 -8.73 9.18
CA GLY A 132 -5.62 -8.70 10.49
C GLY A 132 -6.08 -7.61 11.46
N PHE A 133 -7.27 -7.02 11.30
CA PHE A 133 -7.79 -6.03 12.23
C PHE A 133 -7.84 -6.58 13.68
N GLY A 134 -7.29 -5.81 14.63
CA GLY A 134 -7.15 -6.23 16.03
C GLY A 134 -5.85 -7.00 16.33
N GLY A 135 -5.15 -7.48 15.31
CA GLY A 135 -3.77 -7.96 15.40
C GLY A 135 -2.76 -6.87 15.06
N THR A 136 -1.47 -7.19 15.22
CA THR A 136 -0.36 -6.27 14.89
C THR A 136 0.39 -6.69 13.63
N GLU A 137 0.17 -7.91 13.13
CA GLU A 137 0.99 -8.49 12.06
C GLU A 137 0.93 -7.67 10.76
N SER A 138 -0.24 -7.17 10.39
CA SER A 138 -0.46 -6.44 9.13
C SER A 138 0.16 -5.05 9.12
N VAL A 139 0.55 -4.51 10.28
CA VAL A 139 1.25 -3.21 10.42
C VAL A 139 2.73 -3.39 10.78
N GLU A 140 3.11 -4.52 11.35
CA GLU A 140 4.51 -4.86 11.64
C GLU A 140 5.26 -5.31 10.38
N TRP A 141 4.57 -6.07 9.52
CA TRP A 141 5.15 -6.66 8.31
C TRP A 141 4.23 -6.35 7.13
N LEU A 142 4.63 -5.45 6.22
CA LEU A 142 3.79 -5.09 5.05
C LEU A 142 3.79 -6.16 3.96
N ASP A 143 4.87 -6.92 3.85
CA ASP A 143 5.03 -8.03 2.93
C ASP A 143 4.96 -9.33 3.74
N PRO A 144 3.96 -10.21 3.49
CA PRO A 144 3.83 -11.48 4.21
C PRO A 144 5.06 -12.39 4.06
N SER A 145 5.78 -12.31 2.94
CA SER A 145 7.01 -13.07 2.72
C SER A 145 8.21 -12.51 3.52
N ARG A 146 8.08 -11.28 4.03
CA ARG A 146 9.13 -10.49 4.71
C ARG A 146 10.37 -10.25 3.86
N ALA A 147 10.29 -10.49 2.55
CA ALA A 147 11.40 -10.28 1.62
C ALA A 147 11.82 -8.81 1.58
N SER A 148 10.86 -7.88 1.73
CA SER A 148 11.12 -6.43 1.75
C SER A 148 12.03 -5.94 2.89
N GLN A 149 12.29 -6.72 3.94
CA GLN A 149 13.08 -6.27 5.10
C GLN A 149 14.48 -6.88 5.18
N VAL A 150 14.76 -7.90 4.35
CA VAL A 150 16.10 -8.51 4.26
C VAL A 150 17.15 -7.49 3.79
N SER A 151 16.74 -6.36 3.22
CA SER A 151 17.62 -5.24 2.82
C SER A 151 18.10 -4.34 3.97
N SER A 152 17.68 -4.61 5.21
CA SER A 152 18.00 -3.79 6.39
C SER A 152 18.84 -4.49 7.47
N SER A 153 19.51 -5.61 7.12
CA SER A 153 20.50 -6.30 7.96
C SER A 153 21.92 -6.08 7.47
#